data_AF-A0A7W0PTR5-F1
#
_entry.id   AF-A0A7W0PTR5-F1
#
_cell.length_a   1.000
_cell.length_b   1.000
_cell.length_c   1.000
_cell.angle_alpha   90.00
_cell.angle_beta   90.00
_cell.angle_gamma   90.00
#
_symmetry.space_group_name_H-M   'P 1'
#
loop_
_entity.id
_entity.type
_entity.pdbx_description
1 polymer ?
#
loop_
_entity_poly.entity_id
_entity_poly.type
_entity_poly.pdbx_seq_one_letter_code
_entity_poly.pdbx_strand_id
1 'polypeptide(L)' 'MATDLERFVDADGRADAVKEVRRRIDAEGIQYVYYQFPSVTGRIMGKGVPAQHWETTAQKGFQL' A
#
# COMPACT_ATOMS: atom_id res chain seq x y z
N MET A 1 23.38 -4.12 8.34
CA MET A 1 23.14 -4.59 6.96
C MET A 1 21.66 -4.40 6.71
N ALA A 2 21.25 -3.64 5.69
CA ALA A 2 19.82 -3.47 5.39
C ALA A 2 19.24 -4.78 4.82
N THR A 3 17.99 -5.07 5.17
CA THR A 3 17.19 -6.17 4.62
C THR A 3 16.73 -5.87 3.19
N ASP A 4 16.27 -6.88 2.46
CA ASP A 4 15.71 -6.67 1.11
C ASP A 4 14.42 -5.86 1.14
N LEU A 5 13.63 -6.00 2.20
CA LEU A 5 12.43 -5.20 2.41
C LEU A 5 12.79 -3.71 2.54
N GLU A 6 13.76 -3.38 3.40
CA GLU A 6 14.21 -1.99 3.58
C GLU A 6 14.75 -1.41 2.27
N ARG A 7 15.59 -2.16 1.55
CA ARG A 7 16.08 -1.73 0.22
C ARG A 7 14.95 -1.45 -0.77
N PHE A 8 13.88 -2.25 -0.76
CA PHE A 8 12.74 -2.04 -1.64
C PHE A 8 11.88 -0.84 -1.22
N VAL A 9 11.64 -0.70 0.07
CA VAL A 9 10.83 0.40 0.63
C VAL A 9 11.55 1.75 0.49
N ASP A 10 12.88 1.76 0.56
CA ASP A 10 13.71 2.95 0.45
C ASP A 10 14.21 3.21 -0.98
N ALA A 11 13.72 2.45 -1.97
CA ALA A 11 14.14 2.59 -3.36
C ALA A 11 13.88 4.02 -3.91
N ASP A 12 14.86 4.55 -4.64
CA ASP A 12 14.77 5.88 -5.25
C ASP A 12 13.50 6.03 -6.10
N GLY A 13 12.80 7.15 -5.94
CA GLY A 13 11.55 7.45 -6.63
C GLY A 13 10.28 6.81 -6.05
N ARG A 14 10.41 5.84 -5.12
CA ARG A 14 9.23 5.20 -4.50
C ARG A 14 8.39 6.20 -3.70
N ALA A 15 9.03 7.10 -2.95
CA ALA A 15 8.33 8.11 -2.16
C ALA A 15 7.45 9.02 -3.02
N ASP A 16 7.92 9.39 -4.22
CA ASP A 16 7.17 10.23 -5.15
C ASP A 16 6.02 9.45 -5.79
N ALA A 17 6.23 8.17 -6.12
CA ALA A 17 5.15 7.29 -6.57
C ALA A 17 4.04 7.12 -5.51
N VAL A 18 4.40 7.02 -4.23
CA VAL A 18 3.42 6.94 -3.13
C VAL A 18 2.61 8.23 -3.03
N LYS A 19 3.26 9.41 -3.13
CA LYS A 19 2.56 10.70 -3.16
C LYS A 19 1.66 10.83 -4.38
N GLU A 20 2.06 10.28 -5.53
CA GLU A 20 1.23 10.29 -6.73
C GLU A 20 -0.10 9.58 -6.53
N VAL A 21 -0.06 8.39 -5.93
CA VAL A 21 -1.27 7.65 -5.62
C VAL A 21 -2.14 8.40 -4.61
N ARG A 22 -1.55 9.10 -3.63
CA ARG A 22 -2.29 10.01 -2.73
C ARG A 22 -3.03 11.09 -3.52
N ARG A 23 -2.35 11.79 -4.44
CA ARG A 23 -3.01 12.83 -5.27
C ARG A 23 -4.21 12.27 -6.03
N ARG A 24 -4.09 11.04 -6.54
CA ARG A 24 -5.19 10.35 -7.23
C ARG A 24 -6.33 9.97 -6.29
N ILE A 25 -6.03 9.42 -5.11
CA ILE A 25 -7.02 9.12 -4.07
C ILE A 25 -7.85 10.36 -3.76
N ASP A 26 -7.20 11.50 -3.58
CA ASP A 26 -7.88 12.75 -3.23
C ASP A 26 -8.69 13.30 -4.41
N ALA A 27 -8.13 13.29 -5.61
CA ALA A 27 -8.81 13.76 -6.83
C ALA A 27 -10.04 12.92 -7.22
N GLU A 28 -9.98 11.61 -6.99
CA GLU A 28 -11.06 10.67 -7.30
C GLU A 28 -12.05 10.52 -6.12
N GLY A 29 -11.78 11.16 -4.97
CA GLY A 29 -12.64 11.09 -3.78
C GLY A 29 -12.69 9.70 -3.15
N ILE A 30 -11.61 8.92 -3.25
CA ILE A 30 -11.55 7.55 -2.72
C ILE A 30 -11.53 7.58 -1.18
N GLN A 31 -12.52 6.93 -0.56
CA GLN A 31 -12.67 6.90 0.90
C GLN A 31 -12.03 5.64 1.54
N TYR A 32 -11.94 4.55 0.78
CA TYR A 32 -11.41 3.26 1.25
C TYR A 32 -10.57 2.60 0.16
N VAL A 33 -9.47 1.96 0.58
CA VAL A 33 -8.63 1.11 -0.27
C VAL A 33 -8.83 -0.34 0.14
N TYR A 34 -9.13 -1.20 -0.82
CA TYR A 34 -9.21 -2.65 -0.61
C TYR A 34 -7.89 -3.29 -0.98
N TYR A 35 -7.11 -3.70 0.02
CA TYR A 35 -5.86 -4.42 -0.19
C TYR A 35 -6.16 -5.91 -0.28
N GLN A 36 -5.75 -6.56 -1.38
CA GLN A 36 -6.03 -7.97 -1.61
C GLN A 36 -4.81 -8.78 -2.06
N PHE A 37 -4.77 -10.05 -1.69
CA PHE A 37 -3.78 -11.02 -2.16
C PHE A 37 -4.39 -12.43 -2.30
N PRO A 38 -3.88 -13.27 -3.21
CA PRO A 38 -4.27 -14.67 -3.29
C PRO A 38 -3.64 -15.48 -2.16
N SER A 39 -4.43 -16.33 -1.51
CA SER A 39 -3.94 -17.34 -0.57
C SER A 39 -3.38 -18.56 -1.30
N VAL A 40 -2.64 -19.42 -0.59
CA VAL A 40 -2.10 -20.69 -1.12
C VAL A 40 -3.20 -21.61 -1.68
N THR A 41 -4.43 -21.54 -1.13
CA THR A 41 -5.57 -22.33 -1.63
C THR A 41 -6.31 -21.67 -2.80
N GLY A 42 -5.82 -20.54 -3.32
CA GLY A 42 -6.44 -19.81 -4.42
C GLY A 42 -7.59 -18.87 -4.05
N ARG A 43 -7.88 -18.68 -2.75
CA ARG A 43 -8.89 -17.70 -2.30
C ARG A 43 -8.31 -16.29 -2.28
N ILE A 44 -9.09 -15.30 -2.75
CA ILE A 44 -8.75 -13.88 -2.61
C ILE A 44 -9.06 -13.44 -1.18
N MET A 45 -8.02 -13.02 -0.46
CA MET A 45 -8.12 -12.44 0.87
C MET A 45 -7.93 -10.93 0.76
N GLY A 46 -8.55 -10.16 1.66
CA GLY A 46 -8.36 -8.72 1.64
C GLY A 46 -8.92 -7.98 2.85
N LYS A 47 -8.54 -6.71 2.92
CA LYS A 47 -8.88 -5.79 4.01
C LYS A 47 -9.23 -4.43 3.43
N GLY A 48 -10.41 -3.93 3.79
CA GLY A 48 -10.78 -2.53 3.56
C GLY A 48 -10.13 -1.64 4.60
N VAL A 49 -9.43 -0.60 4.17
CA VAL A 49 -8.75 0.36 5.05
C VAL A 49 -9.14 1.78 4.62
N PRO A 50 -9.46 2.69 5.57
CA PRO A 50 -9.67 4.09 5.25
C PRO A 50 -8.52 4.69 4.45
N ALA A 51 -8.83 5.41 3.38
CA ALA A 51 -7.83 5.93 2.44
C ALA A 51 -6.82 6.89 3.10
N GLN A 52 -7.16 7.51 4.23
CA GLN A 52 -6.25 8.31 5.05
C GLN A 52 -4.99 7.55 5.50
N HIS A 53 -5.01 6.21 5.51
CA HIS A 53 -3.87 5.39 5.94
C HIS A 53 -2.96 4.92 4.81
N TRP A 54 -3.23 5.33 3.55
CA TRP A 54 -2.50 4.91 2.36
C TRP A 54 -0.97 4.94 2.53
N GLU A 55 -0.37 6.06 2.94
CA GLU A 55 1.08 6.19 3.06
C GLU A 55 1.65 5.28 4.13
N THR A 56 0.93 5.12 5.25
CA THR A 56 1.34 4.21 6.33
C THR A 56 1.29 2.76 5.86
N THR A 57 0.26 2.38 5.12
CA THR A 57 0.15 1.04 4.53
C THR A 57 1.20 0.80 3.44
N ALA A 58 1.52 1.80 2.62
CA ALA A 58 2.57 1.71 1.60
C ALA A 58 3.98 1.54 2.19
N GLN A 59 4.21 2.07 3.40
CA GLN A 59 5.49 1.96 4.12
C GLN A 59 5.60 0.69 4.96
N LYS A 60 4.54 0.33 5.70
CA LYS A 60 4.58 -0.71 6.74
C LYS A 60 3.86 -2.00 6.36
N GLY A 61 3.14 -1.99 5.23
CA GLY A 61 2.22 -3.07 4.88
C GLY A 61 0.97 -3.06 5.75
N PHE A 62 0.21 -4.15 5.65
CA PHE A 62 -0.99 -4.40 6.45
C PHE A 62 -0.98 -5.85 6.92
N GLN A 63 -1.62 -6.08 8.08
CA GLN A 63 -1.85 -7.41 8.61
C GLN A 63 -3.31 -7.83 8.37
N LEU A 64 -3.45 -9.10 8.00
CA LEU A 64 -4.72 -9.80 7.83
C LEU A 64 -4.97 -10.77 8.99
#